data_AF-A0AAU5Y0G8-F1
#
_entry.id   AF-A0AAU5Y0G8-F1
#
_cell.length_a   1.000
_cell.length_b   1.000
_cell.length_c   1.000
_cell.angle_alpha   90.00
_cell.angle_beta   90.00
_cell.angle_gamma   90.00
#
_symmetry.space_group_name_H-M   'P 1'
#
loop_
_entity.id
_entity.type
_entity.pdbx_description
1 polymer ?
#
loop_
_entity_poly.entity_id
_entity_poly.type
_entity_poly.pdbx_seq_one_letter_code
_entity_poly.pdbx_strand_id
1 'polypeptide(L)' 'MGDYDPYRLIDDVETLLVSHGLTPSRVPGRGGDRLAGASRLLRGFGLEPRMAPGDAFDVGVPFQGRINQD' A
#
# COMPACT_ATOMS: atom_id res chain seq x y z
N MET A 1 -10.43 -18.87 -1.24
CA MET A 1 -9.26 -18.08 -1.67
C MET A 1 -9.32 -16.81 -0.84
N GLY A 2 -8.34 -16.55 0.03
CA GLY A 2 -8.40 -15.39 0.93
C GLY A 2 -8.31 -14.09 0.13
N ASP A 3 -9.13 -13.10 0.49
CA ASP A 3 -9.06 -11.77 -0.12
C ASP A 3 -7.67 -11.17 0.14
N TYR A 4 -7.00 -10.75 -0.92
CA TYR A 4 -5.72 -10.07 -0.82
C TYR A 4 -5.94 -8.57 -0.62
N ASP A 5 -5.26 -7.98 0.36
CA ASP A 5 -5.29 -6.54 0.58
C ASP A 5 -4.31 -5.82 -0.38
N PRO A 6 -4.81 -5.14 -1.43
CA PRO A 6 -3.96 -4.47 -2.42
C PRO A 6 -3.12 -3.33 -1.82
N TYR A 7 -3.48 -2.80 -0.65
CA TYR A 7 -2.72 -1.75 0.02
C TYR A 7 -1.41 -2.26 0.65
N ARG A 8 -1.26 -3.58 0.77
CA ARG A 8 -0.04 -4.24 1.28
C ARG A 8 1.00 -4.53 0.21
N LEU A 9 0.65 -4.44 -1.07
CA LEU A 9 1.53 -4.86 -2.17
C LEU A 9 2.91 -4.22 -2.14
N ILE A 10 3.00 -2.96 -1.76
CA ILE A 10 4.30 -2.28 -1.70
C ILE A 10 5.16 -2.76 -0.53
N ASP A 11 4.58 -3.15 0.61
CA ASP A 11 5.34 -3.83 1.68
C ASP A 11 5.84 -5.20 1.20
N ASP A 12 5.02 -5.94 0.46
CA ASP A 12 5.37 -7.27 -0.03
C ASP A 12 6.50 -7.19 -1.07
N VAL A 13 6.43 -6.23 -2.00
CA VAL A 13 7.51 -5.96 -2.97
C VAL A 13 8.78 -5.50 -2.26
N GLU A 14 8.67 -4.64 -1.24
CA GLU A 14 9.82 -4.21 -0.44
C GLU A 14 10.49 -5.41 0.25
N THR A 15 9.71 -6.30 0.84
CA THR A 15 10.19 -7.54 1.46
C THR A 15 10.88 -8.44 0.44
N LEU A 16 10.30 -8.59 -0.76
CA LEU A 16 10.90 -9.36 -1.85
C LEU A 16 12.24 -8.77 -2.28
N LEU A 17 12.32 -7.46 -2.50
CA LEU A 17 13.56 -6.79 -2.89
C LEU A 17 14.66 -6.96 -1.84
N VAL A 18 14.31 -6.84 -0.55
CA VAL A 18 15.24 -7.10 0.57
C VAL A 18 15.74 -8.54 0.56
N SER A 19 14.86 -9.52 0.29
CA SER A 19 15.25 -10.92 0.20
C SER A 19 16.25 -11.20 -0.94
N HIS A 20 16.26 -10.35 -1.96
CA HIS A 20 17.23 -10.38 -3.07
C HIS A 20 18.47 -9.51 -2.84
N GLY A 21 18.67 -8.98 -1.62
CA GLY A 21 19.84 -8.17 -1.26
C GLY A 21 19.80 -6.73 -1.76
N LEU A 22 18.63 -6.24 -2.18
CA LEU A 22 18.42 -4.85 -2.55
C LEU A 22 17.95 -4.04 -1.33
N THR A 23 18.30 -2.76 -1.28
CA THR A 23 17.91 -1.86 -0.19
C THR A 23 16.97 -0.76 -0.69
N PRO A 24 15.66 -1.06 -0.81
CA PRO A 24 14.66 -0.05 -1.15
C PRO A 24 14.70 1.11 -0.16
N SER A 25 14.67 2.33 -0.67
CA SER A 25 14.64 3.55 0.15
C SER A 25 13.23 4.10 0.22
N ARG A 26 12.73 4.32 1.45
CA ARG A 26 11.47 5.04 1.68
C ARG A 26 11.76 6.54 1.69
N VAL A 27 11.30 7.25 0.67
CA VAL A 27 11.41 8.71 0.59
C VAL A 27 10.33 9.34 1.49
N PRO A 28 10.68 10.13 2.51
CA PRO A 28 9.70 10.82 3.35
C PRO A 28 8.75 11.68 2.52
N GLY A 29 7.46 11.71 2.88
CA GLY A 29 6.44 12.45 2.15
C GLY A 29 5.88 11.74 0.91
N ARG A 30 6.39 10.55 0.54
CA ARG A 30 5.88 9.74 -0.58
C ARG A 30 4.98 8.58 -0.16
N GLY A 31 4.41 8.62 1.04
CA GLY A 31 3.40 7.64 1.47
C GLY A 31 2.20 7.55 0.52
N GLY A 32 1.85 8.67 -0.13
CA GLY A 32 0.85 8.74 -1.19
C GLY A 32 1.14 7.88 -2.41
N ASP A 33 2.41 7.60 -2.74
CA ASP A 33 2.77 6.77 -3.90
C ASP A 33 2.26 5.32 -3.70
N ARG A 34 2.21 4.86 -2.45
CA ARG A 34 1.66 3.54 -2.15
C ARG A 34 0.18 3.46 -2.43
N LEU A 35 -0.56 4.41 -1.88
CA LEU A 35 -2.00 4.45 -2.02
C LEU A 35 -2.40 4.66 -3.49
N ALA A 36 -1.69 5.54 -4.18
CA ALA A 36 -1.86 5.77 -5.61
C ALA A 36 -1.57 4.51 -6.43
N GLY A 37 -0.50 3.76 -6.10
CA GLY A 37 -0.15 2.50 -6.74
C GLY A 37 -1.23 1.42 -6.55
N ALA A 38 -1.66 1.20 -5.31
CA ALA A 38 -2.71 0.24 -4.98
C ALA A 38 -4.05 0.59 -5.66
N SER A 39 -4.46 1.86 -5.59
CA SER A 39 -5.69 2.34 -6.26
C SER A 39 -5.61 2.19 -7.78
N ARG A 40 -4.44 2.38 -8.39
CA ARG A 40 -4.25 2.16 -9.83
C ARG A 40 -4.39 0.68 -10.20
N LEU A 41 -3.86 -0.22 -9.39
CA LEU A 41 -3.98 -1.66 -9.60
C LEU A 41 -5.42 -2.14 -9.48
N LEU A 42 -6.14 -1.72 -8.43
CA LEU A 42 -7.54 -2.06 -8.25
C LEU A 42 -8.37 -1.66 -9.48
N ARG A 43 -8.20 -0.43 -9.97
CA ARG A 43 -8.87 0.04 -11.19
C ARG A 43 -8.50 -0.80 -12.42
N GLY A 44 -7.25 -1.24 -12.53
CA GLY A 44 -6.81 -2.14 -13.61
C GLY A 44 -7.52 -3.51 -13.60
N PHE A 45 -7.95 -3.97 -12.43
CA PHE A 45 -8.78 -5.17 -12.25
C PHE A 45 -10.29 -4.90 -12.32
N GLY A 46 -10.71 -3.66 -12.61
CA GLY A 46 -12.13 -3.27 -12.61
C GLY A 46 -12.75 -3.15 -11.21
N LEU A 47 -11.91 -3.05 -10.18
CA LEU A 47 -12.34 -2.89 -8.79
C LEU A 47 -12.28 -1.42 -8.38
N GLU A 48 -13.30 -0.96 -7.66
CA GLU A 48 -13.32 0.41 -7.14
C GLU A 48 -12.40 0.54 -5.92
N PRO A 49 -11.43 1.48 -5.92
CA PRO A 49 -10.60 1.73 -4.75
C PRO A 49 -11.43 2.23 -3.57
N ARG A 50 -11.21 1.64 -2.39
CA ARG A 50 -11.95 2.01 -1.17
C ARG A 50 -11.41 3.27 -0.48
N MET A 51 -10.23 3.75 -0.87
CA MET A 51 -9.53 4.88 -0.27
C MET A 51 -9.09 5.87 -1.34
N ALA A 52 -9.26 7.16 -1.04
CA ALA A 52 -8.87 8.25 -1.92
C ALA A 52 -7.38 8.57 -1.70
N PRO A 53 -6.63 8.99 -2.75
CA PRO A 53 -5.22 9.39 -2.62
C PRO A 53 -4.93 10.43 -1.51
N GLY A 54 -5.93 11.26 -1.15
CA GLY A 54 -5.85 12.24 -0.05
C GLY A 54 -5.79 11.61 1.35
N ASP A 55 -6.27 10.38 1.52
CA ASP A 55 -6.25 9.66 2.79
C ASP A 55 -4.83 9.22 3.18
N ALA A 56 -3.87 9.23 2.24
CA ALA A 56 -2.48 8.89 2.50
C ALA A 56 -1.71 9.94 3.32
N PHE A 57 -2.19 11.19 3.35
CA PHE A 57 -1.51 12.28 4.07
C PHE A 57 -1.76 12.25 5.58
N ASP A 58 -2.84 11.59 6.03
CA ASP A 58 -3.18 11.41 7.45
C ASP A 58 -2.51 10.17 8.07
N VAL A 59 -1.81 9.38 7.24
CA VAL A 59 -1.20 8.10 7.59
C VAL A 59 0.31 8.28 7.76
N GLY A 60 0.69 9.11 8.73
CA GLY A 60 2.05 9.12 9.31
C GLY A 60 2.35 7.86 10.15
N VAL A 61 1.50 6.84 10.08
CA VAL A 61 1.51 5.66 10.95
C VAL A 61 1.63 4.42 10.06
N PRO A 62 2.48 3.42 10.40
CA PRO A 62 2.47 2.13 9.70
C PRO A 62 1.05 1.57 9.61
N PHE A 63 0.67 1.13 8.41
CA PHE A 63 -0.68 0.65 8.05
C PHE A 63 -1.11 -0.64 8.78
N GLN A 64 -0.41 -1.05 9.84
CA GLN A 64 -0.69 -2.27 10.61
C GLN A 64 -1.88 -2.13 11.57
N GLY A 65 -2.54 -0.97 11.68
CA GLY A 65 -3.47 -0.69 12.79
C GLY A 65 -4.96 -0.59 12.49
N ARG A 66 -5.45 -0.71 11.24
CA ARG A 66 -6.87 -0.46 10.92
C ARG A 66 -7.66 -1.64 10.33
N ILE A 67 -7.13 -2.85 10.40
CA ILE A 67 -7.88 -4.09 10.14
C ILE A 67 -8.45 -4.66 11.46
N ASN A 68 -9.32 -3.87 12.08
CA ASN A 68 -10.35 -4.27 13.03
C ASN A 68 -10.89 -2.97 13.64
N GLN A 69 -11.99 -2.42 13.11
CA GLN A 69 -13.11 -1.87 13.90
C GLN A 69 -14.34 -1.79 12.97
N ASP A 70 -15.38 -2.51 13.39
CA ASP A 70 -16.74 -2.69 12.85
C ASP A 70 -16.93 -3.35 11.47
#